data_AF-A0A967L180-F1
#
_entry.id   AF-A0A967L180-F1
#
_cell.length_a   1.000
_cell.length_b   1.000
_cell.length_c   1.000
_cell.angle_alpha   90.00
_cell.angle_beta   90.00
_cell.angle_gamma   90.00
#
_symmetry.space_group_name_H-M   'P 1'
#
loop_
_entity.id
_entity.type
_entity.pdbx_description
1 polymer ?
#
loop_
_entity_poly.entity_id
_entity_poly.type
_entity_poly.pdbx_seq_one_letter_code
_entity_poly.pdbx_strand_id
1 'polypeptide(L)'
;MSRKQLKDWLEIIGMIAIVGSLVFVGLEVRQNTTALIAGAYQSRSDALQQISMFIAGSETLSRIEANLISRPPSCGEFERNCEVFDDEYLASLTETEKQQYRRLLLAQSARVQNLVFQYEQGLLADDYQETILRVIEYYMPLWERFDVYQREGLLRYLTEQRSR
;
A
#
# COMPACT_ATOMS: atom_id res chain seq x y z
N MET A 1 42.81 43.62 22.11
CA MET A 1 42.53 42.72 20.96
C MET A 1 42.72 43.50 19.68
N SER A 2 43.48 43.01 18.71
CA SER A 2 43.71 43.74 17.43
C SER A 2 42.54 43.54 16.47
N ARG A 3 42.28 44.50 15.56
CA ARG A 3 41.24 44.38 14.52
C ARG A 3 41.39 43.10 13.69
N LYS A 4 42.63 42.66 13.46
CA LYS A 4 42.95 41.42 12.73
C LYS A 4 42.48 40.18 13.52
N GLN A 5 42.84 40.09 14.80
CA GLN A 5 42.37 39.00 15.68
C GLN A 5 40.84 38.93 15.75
N LEU A 6 40.16 40.08 15.78
CA LEU A 6 38.70 40.17 15.85
C LEU A 6 38.03 39.65 14.56
N LYS A 7 38.63 39.96 13.39
CA LYS A 7 38.20 39.42 12.09
C LYS A 7 38.38 37.90 12.02
N ASP A 8 39.54 37.40 12.44
CA ASP A 8 39.85 35.96 12.40
C ASP A 8 38.86 35.16 13.28
N TRP A 9 38.51 35.68 14.47
CA TRP A 9 37.50 35.07 15.33
C TRP A 9 36.10 35.09 14.72
N LEU A 10 35.69 36.18 14.07
CA LEU A 10 34.40 36.26 13.39
C LEU A 10 34.29 35.28 12.23
N GLU A 11 35.36 35.08 11.45
CA GLU A 11 35.40 34.09 10.37
C GLU A 11 35.25 32.66 10.91
N ILE A 12 35.95 32.32 12.00
CA ILE A 12 35.83 31.01 12.65
C ILE A 12 34.40 30.79 13.17
N ILE A 13 33.81 31.77 13.86
CA ILE A 13 32.44 31.67 14.37
C ILE A 13 31.45 31.53 13.22
N GLY A 14 31.62 32.28 12.13
CA GLY A 14 30.78 32.17 10.94
C GLY A 14 30.84 30.78 10.31
N MET A 15 32.04 30.20 10.20
CA MET A 15 32.22 28.84 9.68
C MET A 15 31.58 27.79 10.61
N ILE A 16 31.74 27.92 11.94
CA ILE A 16 31.08 27.04 12.91
C ILE A 16 29.56 27.17 12.82
N ALA A 17 29.03 28.38 12.64
CA ALA A 17 27.60 28.61 12.50
C ALA A 17 27.03 27.93 11.24
N ILE A 18 27.74 27.97 10.12
CA ILE A 18 27.35 27.27 8.87
C ILE A 18 27.38 25.75 9.06
N VAL A 19 28.44 25.21 9.67
CA VAL A 19 28.51 23.76 9.95
C VAL A 19 27.39 23.34 10.91
N GLY A 20 27.16 24.13 11.96
CA GLY A 20 26.09 23.89 12.92
C GLY A 20 24.70 23.91 12.28
N SER A 21 24.43 24.85 11.37
CA SER A 21 23.15 24.91 10.66
C SER A 21 22.95 23.72 9.73
N LEU A 22 23.99 23.26 9.03
CA LEU A 22 23.91 22.06 8.18
C LEU A 22 23.63 20.79 9.00
N VAL A 23 24.26 20.64 10.17
CA VAL A 23 23.98 19.53 11.09
C VAL A 23 22.53 19.57 11.55
N PHE A 24 22.03 20.75 11.93
CA PHE A 24 20.65 20.93 12.36
C PHE A 24 19.65 20.56 11.24
N VAL A 25 19.87 21.05 10.02
CA VAL A 25 19.04 20.70 8.85
C VAL A 25 19.09 19.21 8.57
N GLY A 26 20.26 18.57 8.67
CA GLY A 26 20.38 17.11 8.50
C GLY A 26 19.56 16.32 9.53
N LEU A 27 19.54 16.77 10.79
CA LEU A 27 18.72 16.17 11.84
C LEU A 27 17.22 16.39 11.58
N GLU A 28 16.82 17.59 11.16
CA GLU A 28 15.43 17.93 10.86
C GLU A 28 14.91 17.11 9.67
N VAL A 29 15.69 16.98 8.59
CA VAL A 29 15.34 16.13 7.44
C VAL A 29 15.17 14.69 7.86
N ARG A 30 16.07 14.14 8.70
CA ARG A 30 15.95 12.77 9.20
C ARG A 30 14.68 12.57 10.05
N GLN A 31 14.37 13.51 10.94
CA GLN A 31 13.16 13.46 11.76
C GLN A 31 11.91 13.54 10.90
N ASN A 32 11.88 14.45 9.93
CA ASN A 32 10.78 14.61 9.00
C ASN A 32 10.55 13.33 8.17
N THR A 33 11.60 12.74 7.61
CA THR A 33 11.50 11.45 6.89
C THR A 33 10.95 10.33 7.78
N THR A 34 11.41 10.25 9.03
CA THR A 34 10.91 9.25 9.98
C THR A 34 9.42 9.45 10.29
N ALA A 35 9.00 10.70 10.49
CA ALA A 35 7.60 11.04 10.72
C ALA A 35 6.71 10.73 9.50
N LEU A 36 7.19 11.00 8.28
CA LEU A 36 6.49 10.67 7.04
C LEU A 36 6.28 9.16 6.89
N ILE A 37 7.32 8.35 7.12
CA ILE A 37 7.21 6.89 7.08
C ILE A 37 6.21 6.40 8.13
N ALA A 38 6.32 6.87 9.37
CA ALA A 38 5.38 6.50 10.43
C ALA A 38 3.92 6.86 10.07
N GLY A 39 3.70 8.05 9.52
CA GLY A 39 2.38 8.49 9.04
C GLY A 39 1.84 7.60 7.92
N ALA A 40 2.69 7.19 6.98
CA ALA A 40 2.32 6.27 5.91
C ALA A 40 1.99 4.86 6.43
N TYR A 41 2.72 4.37 7.44
CA TYR A 41 2.37 3.11 8.13
C TYR A 41 1.00 3.21 8.82
N GLN A 42 0.77 4.28 9.57
CA GLN A 42 -0.51 4.50 10.26
C GLN A 42 -1.67 4.57 9.28
N SER A 43 -1.56 5.39 8.22
CA SER A 43 -2.62 5.56 7.22
C SER A 43 -2.98 4.24 6.52
N ARG A 44 -1.99 3.40 6.21
CA ARG A 44 -2.24 2.07 5.62
C ARG A 44 -2.96 1.14 6.59
N SER A 45 -2.55 1.14 7.87
CA SER A 45 -3.19 0.36 8.91
C SER A 45 -4.66 0.80 9.09
N ASP A 46 -4.91 2.10 9.14
CA ASP A 46 -6.25 2.67 9.29
C ASP A 46 -7.13 2.34 8.09
N ALA A 47 -6.59 2.40 6.86
CA ALA A 47 -7.32 2.05 5.65
C ALA A 47 -7.73 0.57 5.63
N LEU A 48 -6.83 -0.33 6.03
CA LEU A 48 -7.12 -1.76 6.17
C LEU A 48 -8.18 -2.00 7.23
N GLN A 49 -8.03 -1.39 8.42
CA GLN A 49 -9.00 -1.54 9.51
C GLN A 49 -10.39 -1.05 9.11
N GLN A 50 -10.49 0.09 8.41
CA GLN A 50 -11.77 0.62 7.93
C GLN A 50 -12.45 -0.33 6.94
N ILE A 51 -11.71 -0.88 5.98
CA ILE A 51 -12.26 -1.87 5.04
C ILE A 51 -12.75 -3.12 5.79
N SER A 52 -11.95 -3.64 6.72
CA SER A 52 -12.33 -4.80 7.52
C SER A 52 -13.58 -4.56 8.37
N MET A 53 -13.68 -3.40 9.03
CA MET A 53 -14.89 -3.04 9.80
C MET A 53 -16.11 -2.82 8.90
N PHE A 54 -15.91 -2.26 7.71
CA PHE A 54 -17.01 -2.07 6.75
C PHE A 54 -17.57 -3.39 6.25
N ILE A 55 -16.72 -4.37 5.95
CA ILE A 55 -17.15 -5.73 5.60
C ILE A 55 -17.84 -6.39 6.79
N ALA A 56 -17.22 -6.37 7.98
CA ALA A 56 -17.75 -7.01 9.19
C ALA A 56 -19.10 -6.41 9.63
N GLY A 57 -19.32 -5.12 9.38
CA GLY A 57 -20.59 -4.45 9.65
C GLY A 57 -21.69 -4.69 8.60
N SER A 58 -21.39 -5.40 7.51
CA SER A 58 -22.31 -5.67 6.42
C SER A 58 -22.51 -7.17 6.23
N GLU A 59 -23.70 -7.67 6.59
CA GLU A 59 -24.07 -9.07 6.37
C GLU A 59 -23.97 -9.44 4.88
N THR A 60 -24.34 -8.53 3.99
CA THR A 60 -24.29 -8.76 2.54
C THR A 60 -22.85 -8.95 2.06
N LEU A 61 -21.93 -8.05 2.44
CA LEU A 61 -20.53 -8.17 2.02
C LEU A 61 -19.86 -9.39 2.66
N SER A 62 -20.12 -9.65 3.94
CA SER A 62 -19.60 -10.82 4.64
C SER A 62 -20.08 -12.13 3.99
N ARG A 63 -21.36 -12.21 3.62
CA ARG A 63 -21.91 -13.37 2.89
C ARG A 63 -21.25 -13.53 1.53
N ILE A 64 -21.10 -12.43 0.78
CA ILE A 64 -20.46 -12.49 -0.55
C ILE A 64 -19.02 -12.99 -0.41
N GLU A 65 -18.21 -12.41 0.49
CA GLU A 65 -16.82 -12.86 0.67
C GLU A 65 -16.71 -14.33 1.10
N ALA A 66 -17.60 -14.79 1.97
CA ALA A 66 -17.56 -16.17 2.47
C ALA A 66 -17.92 -17.23 1.41
N ASN A 67 -18.70 -16.86 0.39
CA ASN A 67 -19.21 -17.82 -0.61
C ASN A 67 -18.59 -17.62 -2.00
N LEU A 68 -18.17 -16.41 -2.35
CA LEU A 68 -17.62 -16.11 -3.68
C LEU A 68 -16.22 -16.70 -3.87
N ILE A 69 -15.45 -16.80 -2.79
CA ILE A 69 -14.08 -17.29 -2.81
C ILE A 69 -14.00 -18.40 -1.77
N SER A 70 -13.76 -19.63 -2.24
CA SER A 70 -13.63 -20.78 -1.36
C SER A 70 -12.23 -21.36 -1.44
N ARG A 71 -11.75 -21.89 -0.32
CA ARG A 71 -10.53 -22.69 -0.29
C ARG A 71 -10.95 -24.17 -0.35
N PRO A 72 -10.64 -24.90 -1.43
CA PRO A 72 -11.06 -26.29 -1.55
C PRO A 72 -10.36 -27.15 -0.50
N PRO A 73 -10.98 -28.25 -0.02
CA PRO A 73 -10.36 -29.14 0.96
C PRO A 73 -9.07 -29.81 0.49
N SER A 74 -8.86 -29.89 -0.83
CA SER A 74 -7.62 -30.39 -1.44
C SER A 74 -6.43 -29.45 -1.25
N CYS A 75 -6.67 -28.23 -0.79
CA CYS A 75 -5.67 -27.22 -0.61
C CYS A 75 -4.88 -27.43 0.68
N GLY A 76 -3.58 -27.72 0.58
CA GLY A 76 -2.73 -27.93 1.76
C GLY A 76 -2.64 -26.68 2.64
N GLU A 77 -2.44 -26.79 3.95
CA GLU A 77 -2.46 -25.66 4.89
C GLU A 77 -1.57 -24.45 4.51
N PHE A 78 -0.44 -24.71 3.85
CA PHE A 78 0.52 -23.69 3.40
C PHE A 78 0.48 -23.42 1.90
N GLU A 79 -0.43 -24.07 1.17
CA GLU A 79 -0.57 -23.89 -0.27
C GLU A 79 -1.16 -22.51 -0.59
N ARG A 80 -0.48 -21.78 -1.47
CA ARG A 80 -0.85 -20.41 -1.84
C ARG A 80 -1.58 -20.41 -3.18
N ASN A 81 -2.39 -19.37 -3.44
CA ASN A 81 -3.06 -19.14 -4.71
C ASN A 81 -3.92 -20.33 -5.15
N CYS A 82 -4.71 -20.85 -4.23
CA CYS A 82 -5.49 -22.06 -4.37
C CYS A 82 -6.97 -21.80 -4.08
N GLU A 83 -7.31 -20.53 -3.91
CA GLU A 83 -8.66 -20.02 -3.84
C GLU A 83 -9.38 -20.27 -5.16
N VAL A 84 -10.60 -20.82 -5.06
CA VAL A 84 -11.47 -21.09 -6.19
C VAL A 84 -12.62 -20.08 -6.16
N PHE A 85 -12.84 -19.45 -7.31
CA PHE A 85 -13.96 -18.54 -7.51
C PHE A 85 -15.21 -19.32 -7.87
N ASP A 86 -16.30 -19.02 -7.18
CA ASP A 86 -17.61 -19.59 -7.47
C ASP A 86 -18.38 -18.70 -8.47
N ASP A 87 -18.24 -19.02 -9.76
CA ASP A 87 -18.91 -18.29 -10.84
C ASP A 87 -20.43 -18.50 -10.84
N GLU A 88 -20.94 -19.62 -10.29
CA GLU A 88 -22.38 -19.86 -10.12
C GLU A 88 -22.96 -18.96 -9.04
N TYR A 89 -22.28 -18.86 -7.89
CA TYR A 89 -22.64 -17.93 -6.83
C TYR A 89 -22.59 -16.48 -7.32
N LEU A 90 -21.56 -16.09 -8.07
CA LEU A 90 -21.47 -14.76 -8.68
C LEU A 90 -22.68 -14.45 -9.59
N ALA A 91 -23.10 -15.41 -10.41
CA ALA A 91 -24.26 -15.26 -11.29
C ALA A 91 -25.57 -15.13 -10.50
N SER A 92 -25.64 -15.71 -9.31
CA SER A 92 -26.81 -15.63 -8.42
C SER A 92 -27.00 -14.27 -7.73
N LEU A 93 -25.93 -13.45 -7.64
CA LEU A 93 -25.98 -12.15 -6.98
C LEU A 93 -26.91 -11.18 -7.72
N THR A 94 -27.66 -10.39 -6.96
CA THR A 94 -28.42 -9.27 -7.50
C THR A 94 -27.48 -8.18 -8.00
N GLU A 95 -27.96 -7.33 -8.91
CA GLU A 95 -27.16 -6.20 -9.42
C GLU A 95 -26.75 -5.22 -8.31
N THR A 96 -27.57 -5.05 -7.28
CA THR A 96 -27.23 -4.24 -6.11
C THR A 96 -26.08 -4.85 -5.33
N GLU A 97 -26.09 -6.16 -5.09
CA GLU A 97 -25.00 -6.88 -4.40
C GLU A 97 -23.71 -6.83 -5.21
N LYS A 98 -23.79 -7.05 -6.53
CA LYS A 98 -22.64 -6.91 -7.43
C LYS A 98 -22.05 -5.51 -7.36
N GLN A 99 -22.90 -4.49 -7.37
CA GLN A 99 -22.46 -3.10 -7.28
C GLN A 99 -21.84 -2.77 -5.91
N GLN A 100 -22.41 -3.27 -4.81
CA GLN A 100 -21.83 -3.10 -3.48
C GLN A 100 -20.43 -3.72 -3.39
N TYR A 101 -20.29 -4.96 -3.87
CA TYR A 101 -19.00 -5.64 -3.86
C TYR A 101 -17.99 -4.98 -4.82
N ARG A 102 -18.44 -4.49 -5.98
CA ARG A 102 -17.60 -3.69 -6.90
C ARG A 102 -17.05 -2.43 -6.23
N ARG A 103 -17.83 -1.75 -5.37
CA ARG A 103 -17.33 -0.59 -4.60
C ARG A 103 -16.24 -0.97 -3.61
N LEU A 104 -16.37 -2.12 -2.96
CA LEU A 104 -15.33 -2.66 -2.10
C LEU A 104 -14.06 -2.96 -2.91
N LEU A 105 -14.19 -3.62 -4.06
CA LEU A 105 -13.06 -3.94 -4.93
C LEU A 105 -12.35 -2.70 -5.48
N LEU A 106 -13.11 -1.63 -5.81
CA LEU A 106 -12.56 -0.33 -6.20
C LEU A 106 -11.73 0.32 -5.07
N ALA A 107 -12.19 0.22 -3.82
CA ALA A 107 -11.43 0.70 -2.68
C ALA A 107 -10.14 -0.12 -2.48
N GLN A 108 -10.22 -1.44 -2.66
CA GLN A 108 -9.05 -2.32 -2.58
C GLN A 108 -8.03 -2.04 -3.69
N SER A 109 -8.45 -1.84 -4.94
CA SER A 109 -7.53 -1.50 -6.03
C SER A 109 -6.84 -0.15 -5.80
N ALA A 110 -7.56 0.86 -5.33
CA ALA A 110 -6.96 2.16 -4.97
C ALA A 110 -5.92 2.02 -3.85
N ARG A 111 -6.20 1.19 -2.83
CA ARG A 111 -5.25 0.88 -1.75
C ARG A 111 -3.99 0.19 -2.28
N VAL A 112 -4.13 -0.75 -3.22
CA VAL A 112 -2.98 -1.45 -3.81
C VAL A 112 -2.16 -0.53 -4.71
N GLN A 113 -2.79 0.34 -5.50
CA GLN A 113 -2.07 1.38 -6.27
C GLN A 113 -1.26 2.30 -5.34
N ASN A 114 -1.81 2.64 -4.18
CA ASN A 114 -1.10 3.43 -3.19
C ASN A 114 0.11 2.67 -2.60
N LEU A 115 0.01 1.35 -2.41
CA LEU A 115 1.16 0.53 -2.01
C LEU A 115 2.26 0.48 -3.08
N VAL A 116 1.88 0.33 -4.35
CA VAL A 116 2.82 0.38 -5.49
C VAL A 116 3.55 1.72 -5.50
N PHE A 117 2.80 2.82 -5.42
CA PHE A 117 3.40 4.15 -5.38
C PHE A 117 4.37 4.32 -4.21
N GLN A 118 4.00 3.92 -2.99
CA GLN A 118 4.89 4.01 -1.83
C GLN A 118 6.15 3.15 -1.97
N TYR A 119 6.04 1.97 -2.58
CA TYR A 119 7.19 1.13 -2.88
C TYR A 119 8.15 1.81 -3.86
N GLU A 120 7.63 2.37 -4.96
CA GLU A 120 8.43 3.08 -5.96
C GLU A 120 9.12 4.34 -5.40
N GLN A 121 8.57 4.95 -4.35
CA GLN A 121 9.19 6.09 -3.65
C GLN A 121 10.22 5.66 -2.59
N GLY A 122 10.49 4.36 -2.42
CA GLY A 122 11.43 3.85 -1.41
C GLY A 122 10.93 4.00 0.03
N LEU A 123 9.61 4.18 0.22
CA LEU A 123 9.00 4.27 1.56
C LEU A 123 8.72 2.89 2.16
N LEU A 124 8.77 1.84 1.34
CA LEU A 124 8.59 0.44 1.74
C LEU A 124 9.91 -0.32 1.56
N ALA A 125 10.11 -1.33 2.41
CA ALA A 125 11.27 -2.21 2.30
C ALA A 125 11.23 -3.02 0.99
N ASP A 126 12.40 -3.37 0.47
CA ASP A 126 12.54 -4.05 -0.82
C ASP A 126 11.79 -5.40 -0.86
N ASP A 127 11.79 -6.13 0.26
CA ASP A 127 11.08 -7.41 0.42
C ASP A 127 9.56 -7.26 0.41
N TYR A 128 9.04 -6.04 0.55
CA TYR A 128 7.61 -5.75 0.49
C TYR A 128 7.04 -5.88 -0.93
N GLN A 129 7.89 -5.87 -1.95
CA GLN A 129 7.47 -5.99 -3.35
C GLN A 129 6.67 -7.27 -3.59
N GLU A 130 7.17 -8.41 -3.12
CA GLU A 130 6.49 -9.70 -3.30
C GLU A 130 5.14 -9.74 -2.58
N THR A 131 4.97 -8.97 -1.50
CA THR A 131 3.66 -8.80 -0.86
C THR A 131 2.70 -8.04 -1.74
N ILE A 132 3.15 -6.98 -2.42
CA ILE A 132 2.32 -6.23 -3.38
C ILE A 132 1.92 -7.13 -4.55
N LEU A 133 2.87 -7.86 -5.14
CA LEU A 133 2.61 -8.75 -6.28
C LEU A 133 1.57 -9.82 -5.92
N ARG A 134 1.70 -10.46 -4.75
CA ARG A 134 0.72 -11.45 -4.27
C ARG A 134 -0.67 -10.87 -4.08
N VAL A 135 -0.78 -9.65 -3.54
CA VAL A 135 -2.08 -8.99 -3.38
C VAL A 135 -2.69 -8.69 -4.75
N ILE A 136 -1.90 -8.22 -5.72
CA ILE A 136 -2.37 -8.01 -7.09
C ILE A 136 -2.86 -9.32 -7.70
N GLU A 137 -2.09 -10.41 -7.60
CA GLU A 137 -2.46 -11.74 -8.11
C GLU A 137 -3.77 -12.25 -7.52
N TYR A 138 -3.94 -12.10 -6.20
CA TYR A 138 -5.16 -12.50 -5.50
C TYR A 138 -6.41 -11.75 -6.00
N TYR A 139 -6.32 -10.42 -6.13
CA TYR A 139 -7.48 -9.60 -6.51
C TYR A 139 -7.71 -9.49 -8.02
N MET A 140 -6.71 -9.77 -8.86
CA MET A 140 -6.84 -9.67 -10.33
C MET A 140 -8.08 -10.37 -10.91
N PRO A 141 -8.34 -11.65 -10.60
CA PRO A 141 -9.53 -12.35 -11.12
C PRO A 141 -10.86 -11.74 -10.65
N LEU A 142 -10.90 -11.16 -9.45
CA LEU A 142 -12.07 -10.43 -8.94
C LEU A 142 -12.27 -9.12 -9.68
N TRP A 143 -11.19 -8.36 -9.84
CA TRP A 143 -11.22 -7.09 -10.57
C TRP A 143 -11.64 -7.28 -12.02
N GLU A 144 -11.25 -8.37 -12.65
CA GLU A 144 -11.72 -8.74 -13.99
C GLU A 144 -13.23 -9.00 -14.03
N ARG A 145 -13.73 -9.88 -13.14
CA ARG A 145 -15.15 -10.26 -13.08
C ARG A 145 -16.08 -9.10 -12.74
N PHE A 146 -15.63 -8.19 -11.88
CA PHE A 146 -16.40 -7.01 -11.45
C PHE A 146 -16.09 -5.75 -12.25
N ASP A 147 -15.36 -5.86 -13.37
CA ASP A 147 -15.06 -4.75 -14.28
C ASP A 147 -14.41 -3.54 -13.55
N VAL A 148 -13.41 -3.81 -12.71
CA VAL A 148 -12.68 -2.78 -11.99
C VAL A 148 -11.61 -2.19 -12.93
N TYR A 149 -11.89 -1.03 -13.53
CA TYR A 149 -11.02 -0.37 -14.52
C TYR A 149 -9.57 -0.14 -14.05
N GLN A 150 -9.39 0.09 -12.74
CA GLN A 150 -8.09 0.32 -12.10
C GLN A 150 -7.13 -0.88 -12.20
N ARG A 151 -7.64 -2.06 -12.59
CA ARG A 151 -6.86 -3.29 -12.74
C ARG A 151 -5.78 -3.19 -13.79
N GLU A 152 -5.97 -2.40 -14.85
CA GLU A 152 -5.05 -2.37 -15.99
C GLU A 152 -3.65 -1.89 -15.60
N GLY A 153 -3.57 -0.84 -14.80
CA GLY A 153 -2.30 -0.34 -14.29
C GLY A 153 -1.59 -1.35 -13.38
N LEU A 154 -2.35 -2.04 -12.52
CA LEU A 154 -1.82 -3.05 -11.62
C LEU A 154 -1.38 -4.33 -12.35
N LEU A 155 -2.11 -4.73 -13.39
CA LEU A 155 -1.74 -5.84 -14.26
C LEU A 155 -0.45 -5.54 -15.04
N ARG A 156 -0.31 -4.31 -15.55
CA ARG A 156 0.92 -3.86 -16.21
C ARG A 156 2.09 -3.94 -15.25
N TYR A 157 1.96 -3.36 -14.05
CA TYR A 157 2.97 -3.44 -13.00
C TYR A 157 3.35 -4.90 -12.69
N LEU A 158 2.36 -5.77 -12.44
CA LEU A 158 2.62 -7.20 -12.17
C LEU A 158 3.40 -7.87 -13.31
N THR A 159 3.00 -7.62 -14.55
CA THR A 159 3.63 -8.22 -15.74
C THR A 159 5.08 -7.75 -15.89
N GLU A 160 5.33 -6.45 -15.72
CA GLU A 160 6.68 -5.88 -15.76
C GLU A 160 7.58 -6.48 -14.69
N GLN A 161 7.09 -6.62 -13.45
CA GLN A 161 7.90 -7.17 -12.36
C GLN A 161 8.16 -8.68 -12.49
N ARG A 162 7.19 -9.46 -12.98
CA ARG A 162 7.37 -10.91 -13.20
C ARG A 162 8.22 -11.24 -14.44
N SER A 163 8.46 -10.26 -15.32
CA SER A 163 9.30 -10.41 -16.53
C SER A 163 10.79 -10.13 -16.33
N ARG A 164 11.17 -9.60 -15.15
CA ARG A 164 12.56 -9.34 -14.74
C ARG A 164 13.15 -10.53 -14.01
#